data_AF-A0A2W1A7Y8-F1
#
_entry.id   AF-A0A2W1A7Y8-F1
#
_cell.length_a   1.000
_cell.length_b   1.000
_cell.length_c   1.000
_cell.angle_alpha   90.00
_cell.angle_beta   90.00
_cell.angle_gamma   90.00
#
_symmetry.space_group_name_H-M   'P 1'
#
loop_
_entity.id
_entity.type
_entity.pdbx_description
1 polymer ?
#
loop_
_entity_poly.entity_id
_entity_poly.type
_entity_poly.pdbx_seq_one_letter_code
_entity_poly.pdbx_strand_id
1 'polypeptide(L)'
;MSVTAAGALSDWWASGNGGPAAYSCSRTLAAVVWRAAVASLPRYEGPEAVPPPDRSPPLLADSPEIRAYRALLQDRGTPMDTSTRRVRALTQAAQDLDRRPLLWCAEDVAERCARLAELGEGVWALLEAVREFWDWHPDGPWVDAQRTRMSSLLAVIEAPALGEPNA
;
A
#
# COMPACT_ATOMS: atom_id res chain seq x y z
N MET A 1 -3.14 -27.57 3.08
CA MET A 1 -2.48 -26.79 2.01
C MET A 1 -1.57 -25.79 2.71
N SER A 2 -0.26 -25.94 2.57
CA SER A 2 0.70 -25.02 3.17
C SER A 2 0.62 -23.71 2.39
N VAL A 3 0.08 -22.65 2.99
CA VAL A 3 0.21 -21.30 2.43
C VAL A 3 1.70 -21.02 2.42
N THR A 4 2.32 -21.03 1.24
CA THR A 4 3.71 -20.58 1.11
C THR A 4 3.77 -19.16 1.67
N ALA A 5 4.89 -18.77 2.29
CA ALA A 5 5.07 -17.39 2.76
C ALA A 5 4.78 -16.36 1.66
N ALA A 6 4.91 -16.76 0.38
CA ALA A 6 4.47 -16.04 -0.80
C ALA A 6 2.98 -15.62 -0.69
N GLY A 7 2.01 -16.54 -0.70
CA GLY A 7 0.57 -16.22 -0.79
C GLY A 7 -0.04 -15.34 0.32
N ALA A 8 0.65 -15.20 1.45
CA ALA A 8 0.09 -14.57 2.64
C ALA A 8 -0.23 -13.08 2.45
N LEU A 9 0.54 -12.37 1.62
CA LEU A 9 0.37 -10.92 1.47
C LEU A 9 -0.81 -10.60 0.54
N SER A 10 -0.98 -11.32 -0.57
CA SER A 10 -2.14 -11.21 -1.45
C SER A 10 -3.41 -11.70 -0.79
N ASP A 11 -3.36 -12.84 -0.09
CA ASP A 11 -4.51 -13.36 0.65
C ASP A 11 -4.98 -12.36 1.70
N TRP A 12 -4.04 -11.76 2.43
CA TRP A 12 -4.37 -10.68 3.34
C TRP A 12 -4.96 -9.51 2.58
N TRP A 13 -4.29 -8.97 1.57
CA TRP A 13 -4.76 -7.80 0.81
C TRP A 13 -6.20 -7.97 0.32
N ALA A 14 -6.53 -9.13 -0.24
CA ALA A 14 -7.85 -9.45 -0.75
C ALA A 14 -8.91 -9.61 0.35
N SER A 15 -8.59 -10.31 1.45
CA SER A 15 -9.61 -10.80 2.40
C SER A 15 -9.66 -10.08 3.75
N GLY A 16 -8.53 -9.52 4.21
CA GLY A 16 -8.40 -8.94 5.55
C GLY A 16 -7.82 -9.91 6.56
N ASN A 17 -7.80 -11.18 6.21
CA ASN A 17 -7.44 -12.26 7.12
C ASN A 17 -5.95 -12.59 7.03
N GLY A 18 -5.43 -13.32 8.02
CA GLY A 18 -4.03 -13.78 7.96
C GLY A 18 -2.97 -12.69 8.22
N GLY A 19 -3.36 -11.58 8.87
CA GLY A 19 -2.46 -10.45 9.17
C GLY A 19 -1.08 -10.83 9.74
N PRO A 20 -0.95 -11.76 10.71
CA PRO A 20 0.36 -12.17 11.23
C PRO A 20 1.29 -12.82 10.19
N ALA A 21 0.74 -13.62 9.27
CA ALA A 21 1.51 -14.25 8.20
C ALA A 21 1.93 -13.22 7.15
N ALA A 22 1.00 -12.34 6.76
CA ALA A 22 1.26 -11.24 5.83
C ALA A 22 2.30 -10.24 6.39
N TYR A 23 2.21 -9.91 7.68
CA TYR A 23 3.21 -9.11 8.39
C TYR A 23 4.59 -9.73 8.30
N SER A 24 4.69 -11.03 8.63
CA SER A 24 5.96 -11.77 8.59
C SER A 24 6.56 -11.81 7.18
N CYS A 25 5.72 -12.10 6.17
CA CYS A 25 6.12 -12.06 4.76
C CYS A 25 6.62 -10.68 4.34
N SER A 26 5.86 -9.62 4.65
CA SER A 26 6.18 -8.24 4.25
C SER A 26 7.54 -7.75 4.78
N ARG A 27 7.98 -8.27 5.93
CA ARG A 27 9.29 -7.95 6.52
C ARG A 27 10.48 -8.59 5.81
N THR A 28 10.24 -9.66 5.06
CA THR A 28 11.30 -10.40 4.34
C THR A 28 11.40 -9.99 2.87
N LEU A 29 10.45 -9.21 2.35
CA LEU A 29 10.45 -8.77 0.96
C LEU A 29 11.52 -7.70 0.74
N ALA A 30 12.47 -8.01 -0.15
CA ALA A 30 13.49 -7.06 -0.58
C ALA A 30 12.92 -6.00 -1.54
N ALA A 31 13.51 -4.81 -1.56
CA ALA A 31 13.11 -3.72 -2.45
C ALA A 31 13.11 -4.09 -3.94
N VAL A 32 14.08 -4.91 -4.37
CA VAL A 32 14.17 -5.39 -5.77
C VAL A 32 12.93 -6.15 -6.20
N VAL A 33 12.25 -6.86 -5.29
CA VAL A 33 11.04 -7.64 -5.59
C VAL A 33 9.87 -6.72 -5.89
N TRP A 34 9.69 -5.66 -5.10
CA TRP A 34 8.66 -4.64 -5.34
C TRP A 34 8.86 -3.95 -6.69
N ARG A 35 10.10 -3.54 -7.00
CA ARG A 35 10.39 -2.89 -8.28
C ARG A 35 10.27 -3.81 -9.48
N ALA A 36 10.69 -5.07 -9.34
CA ALA A 36 10.50 -6.08 -10.38
C ALA A 36 9.01 -6.27 -10.70
N ALA A 37 8.15 -6.30 -9.68
CA ALA A 37 6.71 -6.38 -9.87
C ALA A 37 6.16 -5.17 -10.64
N VAL A 38 6.54 -3.95 -10.25
CA VAL A 38 6.15 -2.72 -10.97
C VAL A 38 6.61 -2.74 -12.44
N ALA A 39 7.84 -3.18 -12.70
CA ALA A 39 8.40 -3.26 -14.05
C ALA A 39 7.77 -4.36 -14.92
N SER A 40 7.23 -5.42 -14.30
CA SER A 40 6.66 -6.57 -15.00
C SER A 40 5.25 -6.33 -15.56
N LEU A 41 4.51 -5.39 -14.98
CA LEU A 41 3.13 -5.15 -15.37
C LEU A 41 3.04 -4.13 -16.52
N PRO A 42 2.09 -4.31 -17.46
CA PRO A 42 1.85 -3.30 -18.50
C PRO A 42 1.42 -1.98 -17.85
N ARG A 43 1.65 -0.84 -18.52
CA ARG A 43 1.25 0.47 -18.01
C ARG A 43 -0.23 0.49 -17.63
N TYR A 44 -0.57 1.20 -16.54
CA TYR A 44 -1.96 1.41 -16.15
C TYR A 44 -2.70 2.26 -17.20
N GLU A 45 -3.80 1.73 -17.72
CA GLU A 45 -4.70 2.37 -18.71
C GLU A 45 -6.13 2.53 -18.17
N GLY A 46 -6.33 2.34 -16.86
CA GLY A 46 -7.64 2.42 -16.22
C GLY A 46 -8.09 3.88 -15.97
N PRO A 47 -9.18 4.07 -15.20
CA PRO A 47 -9.67 5.40 -14.85
C PRO A 47 -8.60 6.28 -14.21
N GLU A 48 -8.62 7.58 -14.50
CA GLU A 48 -7.75 8.56 -13.83
C GLU A 48 -8.31 8.92 -12.45
N ALA A 49 -7.42 9.30 -11.53
CA ALA A 49 -7.84 9.76 -10.22
C ALA A 49 -8.60 11.08 -10.36
N VAL A 50 -9.80 11.18 -9.78
CA VAL A 50 -10.46 12.49 -9.67
C VAL A 50 -9.65 13.36 -8.71
N PRO A 51 -9.09 14.50 -9.18
CA PRO A 51 -8.28 15.34 -8.32
C PRO A 51 -9.14 15.96 -7.22
N PRO A 52 -8.58 16.14 -6.01
CA PRO A 52 -9.31 16.79 -4.94
C PRO A 52 -9.70 18.22 -5.36
N PRO A 53 -10.89 18.71 -4.97
CA PRO A 53 -11.37 20.03 -5.39
C PRO A 53 -10.60 21.18 -4.72
N ASP A 54 -9.82 20.90 -3.68
CA ASP A 54 -9.08 21.87 -2.89
C ASP A 54 -7.59 21.89 -3.24
N ARG A 55 -6.94 23.03 -2.99
CA ARG A 55 -5.48 23.16 -3.14
C ARG A 55 -4.77 22.39 -2.03
N SER A 56 -3.66 21.74 -2.38
CA SER A 56 -2.79 21.09 -1.40
C SER A 56 -2.38 22.10 -0.30
N PRO A 57 -2.51 21.75 0.99
CA PRO A 57 -2.01 22.60 2.06
C PRO A 57 -0.48 22.65 2.07
N PRO A 58 0.13 23.65 2.76
CA PRO A 58 1.58 23.74 2.90
C PRO A 58 2.23 22.53 3.57
N LEU A 59 1.49 21.87 4.48
CA LEU A 59 1.92 20.66 5.16
C LEU A 59 0.95 19.54 4.81
N LEU A 60 1.44 18.46 4.21
CA LEU A 60 0.62 17.30 3.84
C LEU A 60 -0.06 16.65 5.06
N ALA A 61 0.53 16.74 6.25
CA ALA A 61 -0.07 16.28 7.50
C ALA A 61 -1.44 16.93 7.81
N ASP A 62 -1.65 18.15 7.30
CA ASP A 62 -2.89 18.92 7.47
C ASP A 62 -3.86 18.72 6.30
N SER A 63 -3.51 17.87 5.35
CA SER A 63 -4.39 17.51 4.23
C SER A 63 -5.72 16.98 4.75
N PRO A 64 -6.86 17.34 4.11
CA PRO A 64 -8.16 16.85 4.51
C PRO A 64 -8.21 15.32 4.59
N GLU A 65 -7.42 14.63 3.78
CA GLU A 65 -7.48 13.17 3.67
C GLU A 65 -6.79 12.48 4.82
N ILE A 66 -5.66 13.02 5.28
CA ILE A 66 -4.99 12.52 6.49
C ILE A 66 -5.84 12.81 7.73
N ARG A 67 -6.51 13.96 7.78
CA ARG A 67 -7.46 14.29 8.87
C ARG A 67 -8.66 13.37 8.85
N ALA A 68 -9.24 13.11 7.68
CA ALA A 68 -10.36 12.19 7.52
C ALA A 68 -9.97 10.76 7.88
N TYR A 69 -8.80 10.30 7.44
CA TYR A 69 -8.27 8.99 7.81
C TYR A 69 -8.07 8.85 9.33
N ARG A 70 -7.54 9.88 10.00
CA ARG A 70 -7.42 9.90 11.46
C ARG A 70 -8.79 9.80 12.14
N ALA A 71 -9.78 10.55 11.67
CA ALA A 71 -11.14 10.52 12.20
C ALA A 71 -11.80 9.14 12.00
N LEU A 72 -11.62 8.53 10.82
CA LEU A 72 -12.10 7.18 10.52
C LEU A 72 -11.56 6.14 11.52
N LEU A 73 -10.26 6.19 11.82
CA LEU A 73 -9.66 5.25 12.76
C LEU A 73 -10.17 5.44 14.20
N GLN A 74 -10.44 6.69 14.59
CA GLN A 74 -11.03 7.01 15.89
C GLN A 74 -12.47 6.50 15.99
N ASP A 75 -13.28 6.72 14.95
CA ASP A 75 -14.67 6.26 14.87
C ASP A 75 -14.77 4.73 14.96
N ARG A 76 -13.84 4.02 14.30
CA ARG A 76 -13.73 2.54 14.37
C ARG A 76 -13.18 2.01 15.70
N GLY A 77 -12.84 2.87 16.66
CA GLY A 77 -12.26 2.46 17.94
C GLY A 77 -10.89 1.79 17.80
N THR A 78 -10.12 2.15 16.76
CA THR A 78 -8.79 1.59 16.52
C THR A 78 -7.87 1.92 17.70
N PRO A 79 -7.10 0.95 18.24
CA PRO A 79 -6.13 1.21 19.30
C PRO A 79 -5.18 2.37 18.96
N MET A 80 -4.89 3.21 19.96
CA MET A 80 -4.16 4.48 19.77
C MET A 80 -2.75 4.29 19.18
N ASP A 81 -2.06 3.23 19.58
CA ASP A 81 -0.76 2.85 19.04
C ASP A 81 -0.83 2.50 17.55
N THR A 82 -1.84 1.73 17.17
CA THR A 82 -2.10 1.30 15.79
C THR A 82 -2.50 2.49 14.93
N SER A 83 -3.40 3.35 15.43
CA SER A 83 -3.85 4.53 14.69
C SER A 83 -2.72 5.53 14.48
N THR A 84 -1.92 5.79 15.53
CA THR A 84 -0.73 6.66 15.44
C THR A 84 0.26 6.13 14.41
N ARG A 85 0.56 4.83 14.45
CA ARG A 85 1.49 4.19 13.50
C ARG A 85 1.00 4.31 12.05
N ARG A 86 -0.27 3.99 11.78
CA ARG A 86 -0.84 4.03 10.42
C ARG A 86 -0.93 5.46 9.88
N VAL A 87 -1.39 6.42 10.68
CA VAL A 87 -1.44 7.84 10.29
C VAL A 87 -0.04 8.36 10.00
N ARG A 88 0.96 8.02 10.82
CA ARG A 88 2.35 8.40 10.58
C ARG A 88 2.88 7.80 9.27
N ALA A 89 2.63 6.51 9.02
CA ALA A 89 3.06 5.86 7.79
C ALA A 89 2.46 6.52 6.55
N LEU A 90 1.16 6.82 6.57
CA LEU A 90 0.46 7.51 5.48
C LEU A 90 1.02 8.93 5.27
N THR A 91 1.24 9.68 6.36
CA THR A 91 1.76 11.04 6.29
C THR A 91 3.17 11.10 5.73
N GLN A 92 4.06 10.23 6.21
CA GLN A 92 5.44 10.18 5.74
C GLN A 92 5.50 9.77 4.27
N ALA A 93 4.70 8.77 3.87
CA ALA A 93 4.62 8.36 2.47
C ALA A 93 4.10 9.49 1.57
N ALA A 94 3.14 10.29 2.02
CA ALA A 94 2.66 11.45 1.26
C ALA A 94 3.77 12.48 1.04
N GLN A 95 4.54 12.76 2.08
CA GLN A 95 5.67 13.68 2.03
C GLN A 95 6.76 13.17 1.08
N ASP A 96 7.11 11.89 1.18
CA ASP A 96 8.18 11.30 0.37
C ASP A 96 7.81 11.17 -1.12
N LEU A 97 6.53 10.96 -1.41
CA LEU A 97 6.00 10.91 -2.77
C LEU A 97 5.67 12.29 -3.34
N ASP A 98 5.71 13.35 -2.51
CA ASP A 98 5.19 14.69 -2.83
C ASP A 98 3.80 14.63 -3.49
N ARG A 99 2.94 13.76 -2.96
CA ARG A 99 1.64 13.44 -3.56
C ARG A 99 0.60 13.13 -2.51
N ARG A 100 -0.61 13.66 -2.73
CA ARG A 100 -1.77 13.44 -1.86
C ARG A 100 -2.21 11.97 -1.90
N PRO A 101 -2.61 11.36 -0.76
CA PRO A 101 -3.06 9.97 -0.71
C PRO A 101 -4.21 9.61 -1.66
N LEU A 102 -5.13 10.54 -1.97
CA LEU A 102 -6.22 10.31 -2.93
C LEU A 102 -5.74 10.05 -4.37
N LEU A 103 -4.48 10.36 -4.66
CA LEU A 103 -3.93 10.26 -6.00
C LEU A 103 -2.95 9.09 -6.12
N TRP A 104 -2.76 8.30 -5.06
CA TRP A 104 -1.79 7.21 -5.07
C TRP A 104 -2.30 6.04 -5.91
N CYS A 105 -1.61 5.77 -7.01
CA CYS A 105 -1.82 4.52 -7.72
C CYS A 105 -1.11 3.35 -7.01
N ALA A 106 -1.43 2.12 -7.41
CA ALA A 106 -0.81 0.94 -6.84
C ALA A 106 0.73 0.92 -6.99
N GLU A 107 1.25 1.46 -8.10
CA GLU A 107 2.68 1.62 -8.34
C GLU A 107 3.33 2.62 -7.38
N ASP A 108 2.66 3.74 -7.05
CA ASP A 108 3.17 4.70 -6.06
C ASP A 108 3.36 4.03 -4.69
N VAL A 109 2.39 3.19 -4.30
CA VAL A 109 2.43 2.43 -3.06
C VAL A 109 3.55 1.38 -3.10
N ALA A 110 3.66 0.62 -4.20
CA ALA A 110 4.69 -0.39 -4.36
C ALA A 110 6.10 0.21 -4.38
N GLU A 111 6.32 1.34 -5.04
CA GLU A 111 7.60 2.05 -5.03
C GLU A 111 7.91 2.57 -3.63
N ARG A 112 6.92 3.08 -2.88
CA ARG A 112 7.14 3.47 -1.49
C ARG A 112 7.51 2.27 -0.61
N CYS A 113 6.86 1.12 -0.80
CA CYS A 113 7.23 -0.13 -0.14
C CYS A 113 8.66 -0.57 -0.49
N ALA A 114 9.08 -0.42 -1.75
CA ALA A 114 10.45 -0.69 -2.17
C ALA A 114 11.45 0.18 -1.41
N ARG A 115 11.19 1.50 -1.33
CA ARG A 115 12.04 2.44 -0.58
C ARG A 115 12.09 2.13 0.92
N LEU A 116 10.97 1.78 1.54
CA LEU A 116 10.95 1.35 2.95
C LEU A 116 11.84 0.11 3.15
N ALA A 117 11.69 -0.90 2.29
CA ALA A 117 12.50 -2.12 2.36
C ALA A 117 14.01 -1.85 2.19
N GLU A 118 14.38 -0.91 1.31
CA GLU A 118 15.76 -0.44 1.14
C GLU A 118 16.36 0.19 2.39
N LEU A 119 15.55 0.96 3.11
CA LEU A 119 15.95 1.62 4.36
C LEU A 119 15.92 0.66 5.56
N GLY A 120 15.52 -0.61 5.37
CA GLY A 120 15.27 -1.55 6.45
C GLY A 120 14.06 -1.19 7.31
N GLU A 121 13.19 -0.32 6.81
CA GLU A 121 11.95 0.09 7.47
C GLU A 121 10.80 -0.88 7.15
N GLY A 122 9.85 -1.01 8.08
CA GLY A 122 8.73 -1.93 7.92
C GLY A 122 7.67 -1.40 6.94
N VAL A 123 7.41 -2.14 5.87
CA VAL A 123 6.36 -1.81 4.87
C VAL A 123 4.93 -2.00 5.40
N TRP A 124 4.75 -2.81 6.43
CA TRP A 124 3.44 -3.26 6.91
C TRP A 124 2.51 -2.13 7.31
N ALA A 125 3.02 -1.14 8.05
CA ALA A 125 2.20 -0.02 8.52
C ALA A 125 1.64 0.81 7.36
N LEU A 126 2.40 0.92 6.27
CA LEU A 126 1.94 1.58 5.04
C LEU A 126 0.87 0.75 4.35
N LEU A 127 1.08 -0.55 4.17
CA LEU A 127 0.11 -1.43 3.52
C LEU A 127 -1.23 -1.45 4.26
N GLU A 128 -1.21 -1.56 5.59
CA GLU A 128 -2.42 -1.47 6.40
C GLU A 128 -3.10 -0.11 6.24
N ALA A 129 -2.31 0.97 6.23
CA ALA A 129 -2.85 2.32 6.12
C ALA A 129 -3.52 2.55 4.77
N VAL A 130 -2.86 2.16 3.68
CA VAL A 130 -3.37 2.29 2.31
C VAL A 130 -4.64 1.49 2.13
N ARG A 131 -4.66 0.24 2.57
CA ARG A 131 -5.85 -0.61 2.42
C ARG A 131 -7.08 0.00 3.10
N GLU A 132 -6.92 0.38 4.37
CA GLU A 132 -7.98 1.01 5.15
C GLU A 132 -8.40 2.36 4.55
N PHE A 133 -7.43 3.15 4.08
CA PHE A 133 -7.67 4.44 3.44
C PHE A 133 -8.45 4.27 2.12
N TRP A 134 -8.06 3.31 1.30
CA TRP A 134 -8.78 2.98 0.08
C TRP A 134 -10.18 2.45 0.38
N ASP A 135 -10.45 1.82 1.54
CA ASP A 135 -11.81 1.35 1.86
C ASP A 135 -12.76 2.54 2.10
N TRP A 136 -12.20 3.69 2.45
CA TRP A 136 -12.90 4.94 2.70
C TRP A 136 -12.89 5.90 1.49
N HIS A 137 -12.10 5.62 0.45
CA HIS A 137 -11.89 6.55 -0.66
C HIS A 137 -13.19 6.96 -1.37
N PRO A 138 -13.39 8.25 -1.70
CA PRO A 138 -14.63 8.73 -2.29
C PRO A 138 -14.85 8.31 -3.76
N ASP A 139 -13.77 8.04 -4.49
CA ASP A 139 -13.82 7.58 -5.89
C ASP A 139 -13.71 6.04 -5.96
N GLY A 140 -14.87 5.38 -5.95
CA GLY A 140 -14.98 3.92 -6.00
C GLY A 140 -14.40 3.29 -7.27
N PRO A 141 -14.81 3.72 -8.48
CA PRO A 141 -14.30 3.15 -9.73
C PRO A 141 -12.78 3.23 -9.86
N TRP A 142 -12.18 4.36 -9.46
CA TRP A 142 -10.72 4.49 -9.48
C TRP A 142 -10.06 3.56 -8.47
N VAL A 143 -10.56 3.51 -7.22
CA VAL A 143 -9.97 2.64 -6.20
C VAL A 143 -10.13 1.17 -6.51
N ASP A 144 -11.24 0.73 -7.08
CA ASP A 144 -11.41 -0.67 -7.47
C ASP A 144 -10.38 -1.08 -8.53
N ALA A 145 -10.07 -0.17 -9.46
CA ALA A 145 -9.00 -0.37 -10.43
C ALA A 145 -7.62 -0.44 -9.74
N GLN A 146 -7.33 0.47 -8.79
CA GLN A 146 -6.07 0.45 -8.04
C GLN A 146 -5.93 -0.77 -7.12
N ARG A 147 -7.02 -1.25 -6.52
CA ARG A 147 -7.03 -2.50 -5.74
C ARG A 147 -6.72 -3.71 -6.60
N THR A 148 -7.39 -3.81 -7.74
CA THR A 148 -7.14 -4.87 -8.73
C THR A 148 -5.68 -4.84 -9.19
N ARG A 149 -5.17 -3.62 -9.42
CA ARG A 149 -3.78 -3.40 -9.82
C ARG A 149 -2.80 -3.81 -8.72
N MET A 150 -3.07 -3.44 -7.47
CA MET A 150 -2.26 -3.86 -6.32
C MET A 150 -2.28 -5.38 -6.16
N SER A 151 -3.44 -6.04 -6.30
CA SER A 151 -3.52 -7.50 -6.27
C SER A 151 -2.67 -8.14 -7.36
N SER A 152 -2.60 -7.54 -8.55
CA SER A 152 -1.73 -8.02 -9.63
C SER A 152 -0.25 -7.85 -9.30
N LEU A 153 0.14 -6.71 -8.69
CA LEU A 153 1.51 -6.50 -8.21
C LEU A 153 1.90 -7.53 -7.16
N LEU A 154 1.04 -7.75 -6.16
CA LEU A 154 1.27 -8.73 -5.11
C LEU A 154 1.35 -10.15 -5.67
N ALA A 155 0.49 -10.51 -6.63
CA ALA A 155 0.56 -11.82 -7.29
C ALA A 155 1.89 -12.03 -8.04
N VAL A 156 2.50 -10.98 -8.60
CA VAL A 156 3.84 -11.08 -9.21
C VAL A 156 4.93 -11.24 -8.14
N ILE A 157 4.83 -10.52 -7.03
CA ILE A 157 5.75 -10.67 -5.89
C ILE A 157 5.74 -12.10 -5.35
N GLU A 158 4.58 -12.75 -5.41
CA GLU A 158 4.35 -14.13 -4.96
C GLU A 158 4.69 -15.20 -6.00
N ALA A 159 4.70 -14.82 -7.27
CA ALA A 159 5.12 -15.72 -8.33
C ALA A 159 6.56 -16.17 -8.01
N PRO A 160 6.85 -17.48 -8.09
CA PRO A 160 8.20 -17.97 -7.91
C PRO A 160 9.08 -17.42 -9.05
N ALA A 161 9.69 -16.25 -8.86
CA ALA A 161 10.51 -15.60 -9.87
C ALA A 161 11.53 -14.64 -9.24
N LEU A 162 12.64 -15.20 -8.78
CA LEU A 162 13.85 -15.11 -9.58
C LEU A 162 14.35 -16.55 -9.69
N GLY A 163 14.39 -17.10 -10.91
CA GLY A 163 14.99 -18.41 -11.14
C GLY A 163 16.36 -18.44 -10.47
N GLU A 164 16.64 -19.54 -9.77
CA GLU A 164 18.02 -19.89 -9.48
C GLU A 164 18.82 -19.71 -10.78
N PRO A 165 19.90 -18.91 -10.80
CA PRO A 165 20.89 -19.15 -11.84
C PRO A 165 21.35 -20.59 -11.62
N ASN A 166 21.10 -21.43 -12.64
CA ASN A 166 21.57 -22.81 -12.70
C ASN A 166 23.02 -22.95 -12.18
N ALA A 167 23.23 -24.04 -11.44
CA ALA A 167 24.49 -24.70 -11.08
C ALA A 167 25.13 -24.32 -9.73
#